data_AF-A0A1Q7GE49-F1
#
_entry.id   AF-A0A1Q7GE49-F1
#
_cell.length_a   1.000
_cell.length_b   1.000
_cell.length_c   1.000
_cell.angle_alpha   90.00
_cell.angle_beta   90.00
_cell.angle_gamma   90.00
#
_symmetry.space_group_name_H-M   'P 1'
#
loop_
_entity.id
_entity.type
_entity.pdbx_description
1 polymer ?
#
loop_
_entity_poly.entity_id
_entity_poly.type
_entity_poly.pdbx_seq_one_letter_code
_entity_poly.pdbx_strand_id
1 'polypeptide(L)'
;MLALSGCLIVPFAPTAAAFETSTHAAINQGAARASTLDGVLKDELGFLSGLITPLIDRRTPIDWIGLGGLAEDHYLGSEILGSLTRSVNHFHQPLRSWNNAGFLRTSEASVRWAQNPTQSPGGRASWLDARAAFHRALTTANLGERQQAFADAFRILGQVMHLVADMASVPHTRDDSHLLGDGFERFMGDRRNAGLIGGGPVSHG
;
A
#
# COMPACT_ATOMS: atom_id res chain seq x y z
N MET A 1 -52.57 16.71 -25.28
CA MET A 1 -51.71 15.77 -24.55
C MET A 1 -50.39 15.68 -25.29
N LEU A 2 -49.34 16.33 -24.79
CA LEU A 2 -47.98 16.28 -25.34
C LEU A 2 -47.19 15.23 -24.53
N ALA A 3 -46.74 14.17 -25.19
CA ALA A 3 -45.85 13.17 -24.60
C ALA A 3 -44.40 13.61 -24.86
N LEU A 4 -43.65 13.90 -23.81
CA LEU A 4 -42.20 14.12 -23.87
C LEU A 4 -41.50 12.77 -23.77
N SER A 5 -40.95 12.30 -24.89
CA SER A 5 -39.98 11.19 -24.91
C SER A 5 -38.66 11.65 -24.30
N GLY A 6 -38.35 11.17 -23.10
CA GLY A 6 -37.04 11.31 -22.48
C GLY A 6 -36.04 10.35 -23.12
N CYS A 7 -35.05 10.89 -23.84
CA CYS A 7 -33.90 10.13 -24.30
C CYS A 7 -32.94 9.94 -23.12
N LEU A 8 -32.82 8.71 -22.63
CA LEU A 8 -31.87 8.34 -21.58
C LEU A 8 -30.47 8.29 -22.22
N ILE A 9 -29.71 9.37 -22.06
CA ILE A 9 -28.28 9.36 -22.38
C ILE A 9 -27.59 8.57 -21.26
N VAL A 10 -27.16 7.35 -21.56
CA VAL A 10 -26.29 6.57 -20.70
C VAL A 10 -24.85 6.93 -21.07
N PRO A 11 -24.13 7.76 -20.29
CA PRO A 11 -22.73 8.02 -20.56
C PRO A 11 -21.94 6.73 -20.28
N PHE A 12 -21.32 6.17 -21.33
CA PHE A 12 -20.22 5.24 -21.16
C PHE A 12 -19.02 6.03 -20.62
N ALA A 13 -18.84 6.00 -19.30
CA ALA A 13 -17.61 6.48 -18.69
C ALA A 13 -16.52 5.40 -18.87
N PRO A 14 -15.32 5.75 -19.36
CA PRO A 14 -14.20 4.82 -19.39
C PRO A 14 -13.86 4.40 -17.95
N THR A 15 -13.59 3.11 -17.81
CA THR A 15 -13.19 2.38 -16.60
C THR A 15 -12.47 3.25 -15.57
N ALA A 16 -13.09 3.38 -14.39
CA ALA A 16 -12.69 4.23 -13.29
C ALA A 16 -11.77 3.47 -12.33
N ALA A 17 -10.50 3.83 -12.24
CA ALA A 17 -9.59 3.27 -11.25
C ALA A 17 -9.83 3.96 -9.87
N ALA A 18 -10.30 3.19 -8.89
CA ALA A 18 -10.15 3.48 -7.44
C ALA A 18 -8.64 3.68 -7.12
N PHE A 19 -8.25 4.21 -5.94
CA PHE A 19 -6.91 4.76 -5.65
C PHE A 19 -5.86 3.93 -6.36
N GLU A 20 -5.36 4.43 -7.51
CA GLU A 20 -4.65 3.54 -8.42
C GLU A 20 -3.47 2.98 -7.63
N THR A 21 -3.19 1.68 -7.75
CA THR A 21 -2.13 1.00 -7.01
C THR A 21 -0.84 1.81 -6.95
N SER A 22 -0.52 2.50 -8.04
CA SER A 22 0.61 3.42 -8.16
C SER A 22 0.68 4.53 -7.09
N THR A 23 -0.47 4.95 -6.54
CA THR A 23 -0.62 5.95 -5.48
C THR A 23 -0.07 5.44 -4.17
N HIS A 24 -0.37 4.20 -3.76
CA HIS A 24 0.18 3.61 -2.54
C HIS A 24 1.70 3.46 -2.61
N ALA A 25 2.22 3.03 -3.76
CA ALA A 25 3.66 3.02 -4.00
C ALA A 25 4.26 4.43 -3.83
N ALA A 26 3.63 5.46 -4.41
CA ALA A 26 4.11 6.83 -4.33
C ALA A 26 4.04 7.42 -2.92
N ILE A 27 2.96 7.17 -2.18
CA ILE A 27 2.82 7.58 -0.77
C ILE A 27 3.93 6.92 0.06
N ASN A 28 4.13 5.62 -0.11
CA ASN A 28 5.16 4.88 0.61
C ASN A 28 6.57 5.40 0.31
N GLN A 29 6.88 5.62 -0.97
CA GLN A 29 8.16 6.18 -1.39
C GLN A 29 8.35 7.61 -0.86
N GLY A 30 7.31 8.44 -0.90
CA GLY A 30 7.32 9.79 -0.35
C GLY A 30 7.58 9.79 1.16
N ALA A 31 6.87 8.95 1.90
CA ALA A 31 7.07 8.78 3.34
C ALA A 31 8.48 8.27 3.68
N ALA A 32 9.00 7.30 2.92
CA ALA A 32 10.37 6.82 3.11
C ALA A 32 11.40 7.95 2.92
N ARG A 33 11.27 8.76 1.86
CA ARG A 33 12.14 9.93 1.60
C ARG A 33 12.02 11.03 2.65
N ALA A 34 10.82 11.26 3.18
CA ALA A 34 10.57 12.30 4.17
C ALA A 34 10.95 11.88 5.61
N SER A 35 11.18 10.58 5.83
CA SER A 35 11.55 10.02 7.14
C SER A 35 13.06 10.06 7.39
N THR A 36 13.47 9.65 8.59
CA THR A 36 14.88 9.43 8.94
C THR A 36 15.48 8.15 8.35
N LEU A 37 14.71 7.36 7.60
CA LEU A 37 15.12 6.04 7.12
C LEU A 37 16.40 6.08 6.29
N ASP A 38 16.58 7.08 5.42
CA ASP A 38 17.81 7.21 4.64
C ASP A 38 19.07 7.39 5.51
N GLY A 39 18.94 8.17 6.59
CA GLY A 39 19.99 8.34 7.60
C GLY A 39 20.27 7.04 8.34
N VAL A 40 19.25 6.37 8.87
CA VAL A 40 19.40 5.07 9.56
C VAL A 40 20.09 4.04 8.66
N LEU A 41 19.71 3.98 7.37
CA LEU A 41 20.32 3.06 6.42
C LEU A 41 21.83 3.32 6.26
N LYS A 42 22.23 4.60 6.12
CA LYS A 42 23.63 4.99 5.94
C LYS A 42 24.45 4.85 7.22
N ASP A 43 23.93 5.40 8.30
CA ASP A 43 24.68 5.65 9.53
C ASP A 43 24.69 4.45 10.46
N GLU A 44 23.64 3.61 10.42
CA GLU A 44 23.49 2.47 11.35
C GLU A 44 23.58 1.11 10.64
N LEU A 45 23.11 1.03 9.39
CA LEU A 45 23.00 -0.25 8.68
C LEU A 45 24.05 -0.45 7.59
N GLY A 46 24.89 0.55 7.30
CA GLY A 46 26.01 0.46 6.37
C GLY A 46 25.63 0.50 4.89
N PHE A 47 24.41 0.96 4.56
CA PHE A 47 23.95 1.14 3.19
C PHE A 47 24.53 2.46 2.69
N LEU A 48 25.70 2.42 2.05
CA LEU A 48 26.45 3.62 1.65
C LEU A 48 25.62 4.64 0.84
N SER A 49 24.69 4.16 0.02
CA SER A 49 23.79 5.00 -0.78
C SER A 49 22.37 5.10 -0.19
N GLY A 50 22.19 4.71 1.07
CA GLY A 50 20.91 4.75 1.80
C GLY A 50 19.78 4.08 1.03
N LEU A 51 18.69 4.83 0.82
CA LEU A 51 17.48 4.38 0.15
C LEU A 51 17.69 3.88 -1.28
N ILE A 52 18.75 4.32 -1.97
CA ILE A 52 19.04 3.94 -3.36
C ILE A 52 20.14 2.87 -3.47
N THR A 53 20.53 2.25 -2.35
CA THR A 53 21.50 1.13 -2.36
C THR A 53 20.89 -0.08 -3.06
N PRO A 54 21.52 -0.64 -4.11
CA PRO A 54 21.00 -1.83 -4.77
C PRO A 54 21.05 -3.06 -3.84
N LEU A 55 19.96 -3.82 -3.82
CA LEU A 55 19.84 -5.13 -3.18
C LEU A 55 19.68 -6.23 -4.25
N ILE A 56 18.94 -7.29 -3.93
CA ILE A 56 18.59 -8.35 -4.87
C ILE A 56 17.79 -7.79 -6.06
N ASP A 57 18.00 -8.39 -7.24
CA ASP A 57 17.42 -7.98 -8.52
C ASP A 57 17.66 -6.52 -8.91
N ARG A 58 18.71 -5.89 -8.35
CA ARG A 58 19.07 -4.47 -8.51
C ARG A 58 17.98 -3.50 -8.04
N ARG A 59 17.00 -3.95 -7.28
CA ARG A 59 16.01 -3.10 -6.62
C ARG A 59 16.59 -2.51 -5.34
N THR A 60 16.21 -1.28 -5.05
CA THR A 60 16.68 -0.52 -3.88
C THR A 60 15.67 -0.62 -2.72
N PRO A 61 16.04 -0.25 -1.47
CA PRO A 61 15.08 -0.17 -0.36
C PRO A 61 13.81 0.61 -0.72
N ILE A 62 13.93 1.74 -1.43
CA ILE A 62 12.77 2.54 -1.83
C ILE A 62 11.90 1.84 -2.89
N ASP A 63 12.51 1.04 -3.78
CA ASP A 63 11.76 0.24 -4.75
C ASP A 63 10.97 -0.87 -4.05
N TRP A 64 11.58 -1.55 -3.06
CA TRP A 64 10.90 -2.59 -2.30
C TRP A 64 9.76 -2.04 -1.44
N ILE A 65 9.95 -0.88 -0.79
CA ILE A 65 8.88 -0.19 -0.05
C ILE A 65 7.72 0.19 -0.97
N GLY A 66 8.02 0.71 -2.16
CA GLY A 66 7.00 1.03 -3.16
C GLY A 66 6.26 -0.23 -3.65
N LEU A 67 7.00 -1.30 -3.98
CA LEU A 67 6.44 -2.59 -4.38
C LEU A 67 5.58 -3.22 -3.29
N GLY A 68 5.95 -3.03 -2.02
CA GLY A 68 5.14 -3.42 -0.88
C GLY A 68 3.78 -2.76 -0.86
N GLY A 69 3.70 -1.46 -1.15
CA GLY A 69 2.42 -0.77 -1.30
C GLY A 69 1.54 -1.40 -2.39
N LEU A 70 2.13 -1.71 -3.55
CA LEU A 70 1.41 -2.38 -4.64
C LEU A 70 0.92 -3.77 -4.26
N ALA A 71 1.74 -4.52 -3.51
CA ALA A 71 1.49 -5.92 -3.19
C ALA A 71 0.38 -6.12 -2.16
N GLU A 72 -0.04 -5.09 -1.43
CA GLU A 72 -1.17 -5.21 -0.50
C GLU A 72 -2.51 -5.21 -1.25
N ASP A 73 -2.62 -4.43 -2.33
CA ASP A 73 -3.77 -4.45 -3.25
C ASP A 73 -3.73 -5.59 -4.28
N HIS A 74 -2.54 -6.10 -4.63
CA HIS A 74 -2.36 -7.12 -5.66
C HIS A 74 -1.54 -8.30 -5.16
N TYR A 75 -2.07 -9.51 -5.30
CA TYR A 75 -1.19 -10.69 -5.23
C TYR A 75 -0.48 -10.83 -6.58
N LEU A 76 0.82 -10.50 -6.61
CA LEU A 76 1.67 -10.73 -7.78
C LEU A 76 1.60 -12.22 -8.18
N GLY A 77 1.04 -12.51 -9.34
CA GLY A 77 0.79 -13.88 -9.85
C GLY A 77 -0.67 -14.36 -9.76
N SER A 78 -1.56 -13.59 -9.12
CA SER A 78 -3.01 -13.77 -9.20
C SER A 78 -3.71 -12.46 -8.81
N GLU A 79 -3.68 -11.47 -9.69
CA GLU A 79 -4.17 -10.11 -9.39
C GLU A 79 -5.65 -10.10 -8.98
N ILE A 80 -6.50 -10.91 -9.63
CA ILE A 80 -7.93 -11.01 -9.31
C ILE A 80 -8.18 -11.68 -7.94
N LEU A 81 -7.50 -12.80 -7.64
CA LEU A 81 -7.71 -13.52 -6.37
C LEU A 81 -7.00 -12.82 -5.21
N GLY A 82 -5.86 -12.19 -5.48
CA GLY A 82 -5.09 -11.39 -4.54
C GLY A 82 -5.82 -10.15 -4.08
N SER A 83 -6.33 -9.39 -5.05
CA SER A 83 -7.09 -8.17 -4.78
C SER A 83 -8.35 -8.47 -3.97
N LEU A 84 -9.03 -9.58 -4.22
CA LEU A 84 -10.22 -9.96 -3.44
C LEU A 84 -9.92 -10.51 -2.03
N THR A 85 -8.71 -10.99 -1.76
CA THR A 85 -8.42 -11.71 -0.51
C THR A 85 -7.86 -10.82 0.60
N ARG A 86 -7.11 -9.77 0.27
CA ARG A 86 -6.55 -8.83 1.26
C ARG A 86 -7.35 -7.53 1.40
N SER A 87 -7.97 -7.05 0.33
CA SER A 87 -8.70 -5.76 0.31
C SER A 87 -9.80 -5.63 1.37
N VAL A 88 -10.48 -6.74 1.71
CA VAL A 88 -11.50 -6.73 2.78
C VAL A 88 -10.92 -6.36 4.14
N ASN A 89 -9.62 -6.52 4.35
CA ASN A 89 -8.90 -6.15 5.56
C ASN A 89 -8.31 -4.73 5.51
N HIS A 90 -8.55 -3.94 4.47
CA HIS A 90 -8.05 -2.57 4.37
C HIS A 90 -8.87 -1.57 5.19
N PHE A 91 -10.06 -2.00 5.64
CA PHE A 91 -11.02 -1.16 6.33
C PHE A 91 -10.78 -1.12 7.84
N HIS A 92 -10.95 0.06 8.44
CA HIS A 92 -11.03 0.25 9.88
C HIS A 92 -11.97 1.40 10.22
N GLN A 93 -13.10 1.10 10.85
CA GLN A 93 -14.04 2.09 11.35
C GLN A 93 -13.69 2.50 12.78
N PRO A 94 -13.18 3.73 13.00
CA PRO A 94 -12.69 4.17 14.29
C PRO A 94 -13.79 4.39 15.34
N LEU A 95 -15.07 4.44 14.93
CA LEU A 95 -16.21 4.61 15.83
C LEU A 95 -16.77 3.29 16.39
N ARG A 96 -16.23 2.14 15.95
CA ARG A 96 -16.64 0.82 16.41
C ARG A 96 -15.60 0.26 17.38
N SER A 97 -16.01 -0.73 18.18
CA SER A 97 -15.04 -1.49 18.97
C SER A 97 -14.07 -2.24 18.06
N TRP A 98 -12.86 -2.48 18.55
CA TRP A 98 -11.79 -3.16 17.81
C TRP A 98 -12.18 -4.49 17.17
N ASN A 99 -13.14 -5.23 17.73
CA ASN A 99 -13.60 -6.51 17.20
C ASN A 99 -14.64 -6.35 16.07
N ASN A 100 -15.21 -5.15 15.93
CA ASN A 100 -16.27 -4.82 14.97
C ASN A 100 -15.86 -3.71 14.00
N ALA A 101 -14.59 -3.30 14.02
CA ALA A 101 -14.09 -2.18 13.23
C ALA A 101 -13.73 -2.56 11.79
N GLY A 102 -13.68 -3.84 11.43
CA GLY A 102 -13.39 -4.27 10.07
C GLY A 102 -14.59 -4.10 9.13
N PHE A 103 -14.35 -4.35 7.84
CA PHE A 103 -15.33 -4.15 6.78
C PHE A 103 -16.62 -4.90 7.08
N LEU A 104 -17.74 -4.17 7.16
CA LEU A 104 -19.08 -4.69 7.45
C LEU A 104 -19.20 -5.58 8.70
N ARG A 105 -18.19 -5.56 9.58
CA ARG A 105 -18.03 -6.48 10.73
C ARG A 105 -17.78 -7.95 10.34
N THR A 106 -17.42 -8.20 9.10
CA THR A 106 -17.17 -9.55 8.57
C THR A 106 -15.68 -9.87 8.41
N SER A 107 -14.82 -8.86 8.39
CA SER A 107 -13.36 -9.01 8.29
C SER A 107 -12.64 -8.50 9.54
N GLU A 108 -11.38 -8.91 9.68
CA GLU A 108 -10.47 -8.31 10.65
C GLU A 108 -10.12 -6.88 10.20
N ALA A 109 -10.20 -5.91 11.12
CA ALA A 109 -9.87 -4.52 10.83
C ALA A 109 -8.39 -4.33 10.48
N SER A 110 -8.08 -3.37 9.61
CA SER A 110 -6.72 -3.15 9.08
C SER A 110 -5.64 -3.03 10.14
N VAL A 111 -5.90 -2.34 11.25
CA VAL A 111 -4.95 -2.24 12.38
C VAL A 111 -4.62 -3.61 12.98
N ARG A 112 -5.58 -4.52 13.09
CA ARG A 112 -5.36 -5.88 13.61
C ARG A 112 -4.73 -6.76 12.55
N TRP A 113 -5.20 -6.67 11.31
CA TRP A 113 -4.64 -7.37 10.16
C TRP A 113 -3.14 -7.09 10.02
N ALA A 114 -2.73 -5.83 10.14
CA ALA A 114 -1.32 -5.41 10.12
C ALA A 114 -0.45 -6.06 11.22
N GLN A 115 -1.06 -6.62 12.28
CA GLN A 115 -0.37 -7.27 13.40
C GLN A 115 -0.53 -8.80 13.38
N ASN A 116 -1.38 -9.35 12.50
CA ASN A 116 -1.76 -10.76 12.52
C ASN A 116 -0.63 -11.65 11.95
N PRO A 117 0.04 -12.50 12.75
CA PRO A 117 1.10 -13.36 12.25
C PRO A 117 0.57 -14.54 11.43
N THR A 118 -0.74 -14.71 11.33
CA THR A 118 -1.40 -15.81 10.63
C THR A 118 -2.27 -15.31 9.48
N GLN A 119 -1.90 -14.16 8.88
CA GLN A 119 -2.56 -13.60 7.70
C GLN A 119 -2.79 -14.68 6.62
N SER A 120 -4.05 -14.80 6.22
CA SER A 120 -4.51 -15.67 5.15
C SER A 120 -5.87 -15.16 4.69
N PRO A 121 -6.18 -15.19 3.38
CA PRO A 121 -5.33 -15.64 2.25
C PRO A 121 -4.31 -14.58 1.81
N GLY A 122 -3.49 -14.87 0.79
CA GLY A 122 -2.62 -13.85 0.17
C GLY A 122 -1.23 -13.68 0.82
N GLY A 123 -0.79 -14.62 1.64
CA GLY A 123 0.55 -14.62 2.25
C GLY A 123 0.69 -13.74 3.49
N ARG A 124 1.88 -13.78 4.11
CA ARG A 124 2.19 -13.10 5.37
C ARG A 124 2.96 -11.80 5.12
N ALA A 125 2.45 -10.72 5.70
CA ALA A 125 3.01 -9.38 5.60
C ALA A 125 2.60 -8.50 6.80
N SER A 126 2.54 -9.09 8.00
CA SER A 126 2.31 -8.31 9.21
C SER A 126 3.57 -7.57 9.65
N TRP A 127 3.40 -6.62 10.56
CA TRP A 127 4.49 -5.97 11.28
C TRP A 127 5.44 -6.96 11.94
N LEU A 128 4.93 -8.06 12.47
CA LEU A 128 5.75 -9.12 13.06
C LEU A 128 6.61 -9.82 12.01
N ASP A 129 6.08 -10.02 10.80
CA ASP A 129 6.84 -10.61 9.69
C ASP A 129 7.92 -9.64 9.19
N ALA A 130 7.64 -8.33 9.13
CA ALA A 130 8.63 -7.30 8.79
C ALA A 130 9.80 -7.31 9.80
N ARG A 131 9.48 -7.35 11.10
CA ARG A 131 10.49 -7.43 12.17
C ARG A 131 11.30 -8.72 12.10
N ALA A 132 10.66 -9.85 11.82
CA ALA A 132 11.34 -11.14 11.66
C ALA A 132 12.30 -11.12 10.46
N ALA A 133 11.87 -10.56 9.33
CA ALA A 133 12.71 -10.39 8.14
C ALA A 133 13.90 -9.47 8.43
N PHE A 134 13.67 -8.33 9.09
CA PHE A 134 14.74 -7.42 9.49
C PHE A 134 15.75 -8.10 10.42
N HIS A 135 15.28 -8.83 11.44
CA HIS A 135 16.17 -9.59 12.33
C HIS A 135 17.02 -10.60 11.54
N ARG A 136 16.43 -11.37 10.62
CA ARG A 136 17.18 -12.30 9.74
C ARG A 136 18.23 -11.58 8.91
N ALA A 137 17.92 -10.39 8.40
CA ALA A 137 18.85 -9.59 7.61
C ALA A 137 20.08 -9.16 8.43
N LEU A 138 19.90 -8.89 9.72
CA LEU A 138 21.02 -8.54 10.60
C LEU A 138 21.87 -9.76 10.99
N THR A 139 21.28 -10.95 11.08
CA THR A 139 21.94 -12.12 11.68
C THR A 139 22.50 -13.14 10.68
N THR A 140 22.00 -13.23 9.44
CA THR A 140 22.53 -14.21 8.48
C THR A 140 23.92 -13.81 7.96
N ALA A 141 24.82 -14.79 7.87
CA ALA A 141 26.17 -14.58 7.33
C ALA A 141 26.20 -14.60 5.80
N ASN A 142 25.24 -15.28 5.16
CA ASN A 142 25.19 -15.39 3.71
C ASN A 142 24.71 -14.06 3.10
N LEU A 143 25.49 -13.49 2.18
CA LEU A 143 25.19 -12.20 1.56
C LEU A 143 23.88 -12.22 0.77
N GLY A 144 23.60 -13.29 0.03
CA GLY A 144 22.37 -13.42 -0.75
C GLY A 144 21.13 -13.50 0.15
N GLU A 145 21.18 -14.33 1.19
CA GLU A 145 20.11 -14.42 2.18
C GLU A 145 19.91 -13.11 2.94
N ARG A 146 21.00 -12.40 3.27
CA ARG A 146 20.96 -11.09 3.91
C ARG A 146 20.24 -10.07 3.04
N GLN A 147 20.59 -9.99 1.76
CA GLN A 147 19.93 -9.09 0.81
C GLN A 147 18.46 -9.44 0.60
N GLN A 148 18.12 -10.72 0.48
CA GLN A 148 16.72 -11.17 0.39
C GLN A 148 15.94 -10.81 1.66
N ALA A 149 16.51 -11.01 2.84
CA ALA A 149 15.85 -10.68 4.10
C ALA A 149 15.62 -9.17 4.27
N PHE A 150 16.55 -8.32 3.80
CA PHE A 150 16.32 -6.88 3.72
C PHE A 150 15.22 -6.53 2.71
N ALA A 151 15.24 -7.13 1.51
CA ALA A 151 14.20 -6.94 0.51
C ALA A 151 12.81 -7.30 1.06
N ASP A 152 12.70 -8.45 1.74
CA ASP A 152 11.47 -8.89 2.41
C ASP A 152 11.03 -7.89 3.48
N ALA A 153 11.96 -7.41 4.32
CA ALA A 153 11.65 -6.45 5.38
C ALA A 153 11.10 -5.14 4.79
N PHE A 154 11.73 -4.58 3.76
CA PHE A 154 11.29 -3.35 3.10
C PHE A 154 9.95 -3.54 2.35
N ARG A 155 9.78 -4.68 1.67
CA ARG A 155 8.53 -5.02 0.98
C ARG A 155 7.37 -5.15 1.96
N ILE A 156 7.55 -5.90 3.05
CA ILE A 156 6.50 -6.07 4.06
C ILE A 156 6.23 -4.74 4.77
N LEU A 157 7.25 -3.93 5.04
CA LEU A 157 7.06 -2.58 5.59
C LEU A 157 6.16 -1.74 4.67
N GLY A 158 6.37 -1.80 3.35
CA GLY A 158 5.49 -1.15 2.38
C GLY A 158 4.03 -1.61 2.46
N GLN A 159 3.78 -2.90 2.66
CA GLN A 159 2.42 -3.43 2.87
C GLN A 159 1.78 -2.94 4.18
N VAL A 160 2.57 -2.82 5.25
CA VAL A 160 2.06 -2.23 6.51
C VAL A 160 1.76 -0.74 6.32
N MET A 161 2.61 -0.01 5.61
CA MET A 161 2.39 1.41 5.30
C MET A 161 1.15 1.62 4.43
N HIS A 162 0.85 0.69 3.51
CA HIS A 162 -0.40 0.68 2.73
C HIS A 162 -1.63 0.74 3.64
N LEU A 163 -1.73 -0.18 4.61
CA LEU A 163 -2.85 -0.24 5.55
C LEU A 163 -2.96 1.03 6.40
N VAL A 164 -1.83 1.66 6.74
CA VAL A 164 -1.81 2.96 7.43
C VAL A 164 -2.38 4.07 6.54
N ALA A 165 -2.02 4.09 5.26
CA ALA A 165 -2.54 5.06 4.30
C ALA A 165 -4.06 4.89 4.09
N ASP A 166 -4.56 3.66 4.00
CA ASP A 166 -5.99 3.38 3.86
C ASP A 166 -6.80 3.89 5.05
N MET A 167 -6.25 3.81 6.27
CA MET A 167 -6.92 4.38 7.44
C MET A 167 -7.00 5.92 7.44
N ALA A 168 -6.27 6.60 6.55
CA ALA A 168 -6.44 8.03 6.31
C ALA A 168 -7.47 8.32 5.20
N SER A 169 -7.95 7.30 4.48
CA SER A 169 -8.94 7.40 3.42
C SER A 169 -10.37 7.33 3.98
N VAL A 170 -11.24 8.25 3.54
CA VAL A 170 -12.64 8.31 4.00
C VAL A 170 -13.42 7.04 3.64
N PRO A 171 -13.34 6.49 2.41
CA PRO A 171 -13.98 5.21 2.08
C PRO A 171 -13.62 4.05 3.02
N HIS A 172 -12.33 3.84 3.27
CA HIS A 172 -11.83 2.74 4.11
C HIS A 172 -12.16 2.90 5.60
N THR A 173 -12.47 4.12 6.07
CA THR A 173 -12.90 4.39 7.45
C THR A 173 -14.42 4.39 7.66
N ARG A 174 -15.20 4.24 6.58
CA ARG A 174 -16.68 4.26 6.60
C ARG A 174 -17.36 2.98 6.09
N ASP A 175 -16.59 1.93 5.78
CA ASP A 175 -17.07 0.76 5.04
C ASP A 175 -17.68 1.12 3.66
N ASP A 176 -17.26 2.22 3.05
CA ASP A 176 -17.71 2.57 1.70
C ASP A 176 -16.88 1.76 0.71
N SER A 177 -17.27 0.51 0.46
CA SER A 177 -16.50 -0.35 -0.43
C SER A 177 -16.74 -0.01 -1.88
N HIS A 178 -15.64 -0.03 -2.60
CA HIS A 178 -15.56 0.26 -4.01
C HIS A 178 -14.85 -0.88 -4.75
N LEU A 179 -15.05 -2.11 -4.26
CA LEU A 179 -14.54 -3.37 -4.83
C LEU A 179 -14.80 -3.53 -6.35
N LEU A 180 -15.68 -2.70 -6.93
CA LEU A 180 -16.04 -2.69 -8.35
C LEU A 180 -15.97 -1.29 -9.02
N GLY A 181 -15.20 -0.35 -8.47
CA GLY A 181 -14.85 0.94 -9.10
C GLY A 181 -15.21 2.17 -8.26
N ASP A 182 -14.40 3.23 -8.34
CA ASP A 182 -14.61 4.43 -7.52
C ASP A 182 -14.47 5.78 -8.24
N GLY A 183 -15.13 6.80 -7.68
CA GLY A 183 -15.12 8.19 -8.13
C GLY A 183 -14.27 9.15 -7.28
N PHE A 184 -14.11 8.91 -5.96
CA PHE A 184 -13.35 9.83 -5.08
C PHE A 184 -11.86 9.54 -5.13
N GLU A 185 -11.50 8.27 -5.06
CA GLU A 185 -10.11 7.87 -5.14
C GLU A 185 -9.54 8.07 -6.55
N ARG A 186 -10.37 7.84 -7.57
CA ARG A 186 -10.12 8.28 -8.95
C ARG A 186 -9.86 9.78 -9.03
N PHE A 187 -10.72 10.60 -8.42
CA PHE A 187 -10.56 12.05 -8.43
C PHE A 187 -9.23 12.51 -7.81
N MET A 188 -8.75 11.82 -6.77
CA MET A 188 -7.45 12.10 -6.17
C MET A 188 -6.29 11.60 -7.05
N GLY A 189 -6.39 10.39 -7.61
CA GLY A 189 -5.42 9.86 -8.58
C GLY A 189 -5.28 10.76 -9.81
N ASP A 190 -6.40 11.19 -10.40
CA ASP A 190 -6.46 12.10 -11.54
C ASP A 190 -5.80 13.46 -11.20
N ARG A 191 -6.03 14.00 -10.00
CA ARG A 191 -5.37 15.23 -9.55
C ARG A 191 -3.87 15.05 -9.37
N ARG A 192 -3.40 13.91 -8.86
CA ARG A 192 -1.97 13.60 -8.75
C ARG A 192 -1.34 13.47 -10.14
N ASN A 193 -1.96 12.71 -11.03
CA ASN A 193 -1.48 12.51 -12.40
C ASN A 193 -1.47 13.83 -13.19
N ALA A 194 -2.39 14.74 -12.88
CA ALA A 194 -2.41 16.10 -13.41
C ALA A 194 -1.45 17.09 -12.71
N GLY A 195 -0.67 16.65 -11.71
CA GLY A 195 0.27 17.50 -10.96
C GLY A 195 -0.40 18.55 -10.05
N LEU A 196 -1.68 18.38 -9.75
CA LEU A 196 -2.47 19.31 -8.94
C LEU A 196 -2.34 19.03 -7.43
N ILE A 197 -1.89 17.84 -7.07
CA ILE A 197 -1.57 17.43 -5.68
C ILE A 197 -0.32 16.51 -5.69
N GLY A 198 0.48 16.59 -4.63
CA GLY A 198 1.79 15.92 -4.54
C GLY A 198 2.91 16.92 -4.77
N GLY A 199 3.77 17.10 -3.76
CA GLY A 199 4.88 18.05 -3.82
C GLY A 199 5.68 17.89 -5.11
N GLY A 200 5.75 18.97 -5.88
CA GLY A 200 6.51 19.01 -7.13
C GLY A 200 7.99 18.65 -6.92
N PRO A 201 8.76 18.45 -8.00
CA PRO A 201 10.18 18.24 -7.88
C PRO A 201 10.79 19.42 -7.14
N VAL A 202 11.46 19.14 -6.01
CA VAL A 202 12.35 20.11 -5.40
C VAL A 202 13.47 20.34 -6.42
N SER A 203 13.37 21.44 -7.16
CA SER A 203 14.48 21.92 -7.98
C SER A 203 15.58 22.34 -7.02
N HIS A 204 16.60 21.51 -6.87
CA HIS A 204 17.89 21.96 -6.35
C HIS A 204 18.52 22.86 -7.41
N GLY A 205 18.37 24.17 -7.20
CA GLY A 205 19.28 25.19 -7.72
C GLY A 205 20.34 25.51 -6.69
#